data_AF-A0A973A4H8-F1
#
_entry.id   AF-A0A973A4H8-F1
#
_cell.length_a   1.000
_cell.length_b   1.000
_cell.length_c   1.000
_cell.angle_alpha   90.00
_cell.angle_beta   90.00
_cell.angle_gamma   90.00
#
_symmetry.space_group_name_H-M   'P 1'
#
loop_
_entity.id
_entity.type
_entity.pdbx_description
1 polymer ?
#
loop_
_entity_poly.entity_id
_entity_poly.type
_entity_poly.pdbx_seq_one_letter_code
_entity_poly.pdbx_strand_id
1 'polypeptide(L)'
;IEFVVRWYITGSTSTSLWTVYNKGDREYCGNILPDGLRKNQKLDTPMLTPTTKEVEHDRPITPTEIVSEGWLTQEEWDEASAKALALFEFGQEKALEHGMILVDTKYEFGKDDEGNILLIDEIHTPDSSRYWIAGSYEERFGVHEEPQNIDKEFLRLWFTKNCDPYNDEVLPEAPTDLIVELSNRYIYLYETITGEKFEFPEAGKAVHGRLVTNLKPII
;
A
#
# COMPACT_ATOMS: atom_id res chain seq x y z
N ILE A 1 1.81 14.33 3.80
CA ILE A 1 2.87 13.38 3.37
C ILE A 1 2.29 11.99 3.46
N GLU A 2 2.39 11.22 2.39
CA GLU A 2 2.11 9.79 2.42
C GLU A 2 3.39 9.05 2.80
N PHE A 3 3.35 8.30 3.89
CA PHE A 3 4.50 7.53 4.38
C PHE A 3 4.45 6.13 3.77
N VAL A 4 4.96 6.01 2.54
CA VAL A 4 5.03 4.72 1.86
C VAL A 4 6.27 3.94 2.33
N VAL A 5 6.05 2.77 2.92
CA VAL A 5 7.11 1.86 3.37
C VAL A 5 7.17 0.66 2.44
N ARG A 6 8.37 0.28 1.98
CA ARG A 6 8.59 -0.81 1.03
C ARG A 6 9.67 -1.76 1.50
N TRP A 7 9.43 -3.07 1.47
CA TRP A 7 10.48 -4.07 1.70
C TRP A 7 10.82 -4.89 0.47
N TYR A 8 10.02 -4.80 -0.57
CA TYR A 8 10.27 -5.48 -1.83
C TYR A 8 10.29 -4.48 -2.97
N ILE A 9 11.19 -4.71 -3.93
CA ILE A 9 11.27 -3.90 -5.14
C ILE A 9 10.28 -4.40 -6.19
N THR A 10 9.06 -3.87 -6.13
CA THR A 10 7.95 -4.30 -7.01
C THR A 10 7.15 -3.11 -7.55
N GLY A 11 6.03 -3.44 -8.21
CA GLY A 11 5.06 -2.53 -8.78
C GLY A 11 5.25 -2.30 -10.28
N SER A 12 4.21 -1.72 -10.87
CA SER A 12 4.08 -1.44 -12.31
C SER A 12 3.81 0.04 -12.62
N THR A 13 3.40 0.82 -11.61
CA THR A 13 3.10 2.25 -11.77
C THR A 13 4.38 3.07 -11.98
N SER A 14 4.24 4.28 -12.55
CA SER A 14 5.36 5.20 -12.79
C SER A 14 6.16 5.54 -11.54
N THR A 15 5.51 5.55 -10.37
CA THR A 15 6.07 5.85 -9.05
C THR A 15 6.46 4.59 -8.24
N SER A 16 6.29 3.40 -8.79
CA SER A 16 6.70 2.18 -8.09
C SER A 16 8.21 1.99 -8.11
N LEU A 17 8.75 1.42 -7.03
CA LEU A 17 10.19 1.28 -6.83
C LEU A 17 10.85 0.47 -7.96
N TRP A 18 10.19 -0.60 -8.43
CA TRP A 18 10.71 -1.38 -9.56
C TRP A 18 10.73 -0.58 -10.87
N THR A 19 9.67 0.17 -11.19
CA THR A 19 9.62 0.96 -12.43
C THR A 19 10.72 2.02 -12.48
N VAL A 20 10.98 2.70 -11.37
CA VAL A 20 12.08 3.69 -11.27
C VAL A 20 13.43 3.00 -11.42
N TYR A 21 13.67 1.93 -10.66
CA TYR A 21 14.93 1.18 -10.72
C TYR A 21 15.22 0.59 -12.10
N ASN A 22 14.20 0.03 -12.76
CA ASN A 22 14.31 -0.57 -14.09
C ASN A 22 14.57 0.48 -15.19
N LYS A 23 14.29 1.76 -14.95
CA LYS A 23 14.68 2.88 -15.83
C LYS A 23 16.14 3.31 -15.65
N GLY A 24 16.85 2.74 -14.67
CA GLY A 24 18.25 3.04 -14.41
C GLY A 24 18.49 3.95 -13.20
N ASP A 25 17.44 4.46 -12.55
CA ASP A 25 17.60 5.24 -11.33
C ASP A 25 18.06 4.34 -10.17
N ARG A 26 19.04 4.84 -9.43
CA ARG A 26 19.58 4.20 -8.21
C ARG A 26 19.36 5.05 -6.98
N GLU A 27 18.78 6.22 -7.13
CA GLU A 27 18.42 7.11 -6.04
C GLU A 27 16.92 7.36 -6.09
N TYR A 28 16.23 7.11 -4.98
CA TYR A 28 14.78 7.32 -4.90
C TYR A 28 14.36 7.75 -3.50
N CYS A 29 13.71 8.92 -3.41
CA CYS A 29 13.33 9.55 -2.14
C CYS A 29 14.47 9.66 -1.12
N GLY A 30 15.70 9.91 -1.58
CA GLY A 30 16.90 10.02 -0.73
C GLY A 30 17.52 8.68 -0.33
N ASN A 31 17.01 7.56 -0.86
CA ASN A 31 17.60 6.25 -0.65
C ASN A 31 18.47 5.82 -1.85
N ILE A 32 19.54 5.08 -1.58
CA ILE A 32 20.41 4.49 -2.60
C ILE A 32 20.09 3.00 -2.76
N LEU A 33 19.81 2.58 -3.98
CA LEU A 33 19.55 1.19 -4.36
C LEU A 33 20.81 0.56 -4.95
N PRO A 34 21.22 -0.63 -4.50
CA PRO A 34 22.35 -1.34 -5.10
C PRO A 34 22.01 -1.83 -6.51
N ASP A 35 23.04 -2.01 -7.34
CA ASP A 35 22.89 -2.67 -8.63
C ASP A 35 22.56 -4.17 -8.49
N GLY A 36 22.00 -4.74 -9.55
CA GLY A 36 21.70 -6.17 -9.64
C GLY A 36 20.41 -6.63 -8.98
N LEU A 37 19.61 -5.71 -8.40
CA LEU A 37 18.27 -6.06 -7.91
C LEU A 37 17.38 -6.57 -9.03
N ARG A 38 16.57 -7.59 -8.72
CA ARG A 38 15.57 -8.19 -9.61
C ARG A 38 14.17 -7.77 -9.19
N LYS A 39 13.21 -7.76 -10.13
CA LYS A 39 11.80 -7.50 -9.81
C LYS A 39 11.32 -8.46 -8.72
N ASN A 40 10.56 -7.94 -7.77
CA ASN A 40 9.99 -8.66 -6.62
C ASN A 40 11.03 -9.16 -5.60
N GLN A 41 12.28 -8.70 -5.67
CA GLN A 41 13.30 -9.04 -4.69
C GLN A 41 13.06 -8.35 -3.34
N LYS A 42 13.27 -9.08 -2.25
CA LYS A 42 13.32 -8.52 -0.89
C LYS A 42 14.57 -7.66 -0.72
N LEU A 43 14.40 -6.49 -0.13
CA LEU A 43 15.45 -5.53 0.20
C LEU A 43 16.06 -5.89 1.57
N ASP A 44 17.30 -5.45 1.82
CA ASP A 44 17.99 -5.74 3.08
C ASP A 44 17.24 -5.15 4.28
N THR A 45 16.71 -3.93 4.11
CA THR A 45 15.89 -3.23 5.11
C THR A 45 14.67 -2.59 4.44
N PRO A 46 13.54 -2.44 5.17
CA PRO A 46 12.44 -1.61 4.70
C PRO A 46 12.88 -0.18 4.42
N MET A 47 12.32 0.43 3.39
CA MET A 47 12.68 1.77 2.92
C MET A 47 11.46 2.68 2.94
N LEU A 48 11.65 3.92 3.39
CA LEU A 48 10.65 4.98 3.25
C LEU A 48 10.80 5.65 1.90
N THR A 49 9.72 5.69 1.13
CA THR A 49 9.65 6.38 -0.16
C THR A 49 8.47 7.36 -0.16
N PRO A 50 8.52 8.42 0.65
CA PRO A 50 7.38 9.29 0.86
C PRO A 50 7.01 10.06 -0.41
N THR A 51 5.72 10.39 -0.48
CA THR A 51 5.14 11.26 -1.51
C THR A 51 4.44 12.45 -0.86
N THR A 52 4.39 13.58 -1.57
CA THR A 52 3.54 14.71 -1.17
C THR A 52 2.07 14.34 -1.30
N LYS A 53 1.19 15.13 -0.69
CA LYS A 53 -0.27 15.01 -0.86
C LYS A 53 -0.76 16.32 -1.47
N GLU A 54 -0.64 16.42 -2.78
CA GLU A 54 -0.89 17.65 -3.53
C GLU A 54 -2.22 17.57 -4.28
N VAL A 55 -2.80 18.74 -4.61
CA VAL A 55 -4.12 18.81 -5.25
C VAL A 55 -4.08 18.31 -6.70
N GLU A 56 -2.98 18.54 -7.41
CA GLU A 56 -2.82 18.08 -8.79
C GLU A 56 -2.19 16.68 -8.84
N HIS A 57 -0.94 16.54 -8.39
CA HIS A 57 -0.22 15.27 -8.46
C HIS A 57 0.75 15.11 -7.29
N ASP A 58 0.62 13.98 -6.58
CA ASP A 58 1.59 13.55 -5.60
C ASP A 58 2.94 13.29 -6.26
N ARG A 59 4.01 13.81 -5.66
CA ARG A 59 5.38 13.59 -6.15
C ARG A 59 6.25 12.89 -5.11
N PRO A 60 7.23 12.08 -5.52
CA PRO A 60 8.27 11.60 -4.63
C PRO A 60 9.02 12.77 -3.99
N ILE A 61 9.32 12.66 -2.70
CA ILE A 61 10.03 13.68 -1.94
C ILE A 61 11.06 13.03 -1.02
N THR A 62 12.19 13.68 -0.77
CA THR A 62 13.21 13.21 0.17
C THR A 62 12.93 13.67 1.60
N PRO A 63 13.45 12.99 2.64
CA PRO A 63 13.38 13.46 4.02
C PRO A 63 13.90 14.90 4.20
N THR A 64 14.99 15.25 3.52
CA THR A 64 15.57 16.60 3.55
C THR A 64 14.62 17.63 2.95
N GLU A 65 13.99 17.32 1.82
CA GLU A 65 13.01 18.19 1.17
C GLU A 65 11.76 18.38 2.04
N ILE A 66 11.23 17.31 2.65
CA ILE A 66 10.09 17.37 3.58
C ILE A 66 10.30 18.44 4.65
N VAL A 67 11.48 18.47 5.27
CA VAL A 67 11.82 19.44 6.32
C VAL A 67 12.08 20.82 5.74
N SER A 68 12.86 20.91 4.65
CA SER A 68 13.25 22.21 4.07
C SER A 68 12.09 22.98 3.43
N GLU A 69 11.08 22.26 2.94
CA GLU A 69 9.87 22.84 2.35
C GLU A 69 8.77 23.09 3.41
N GLY A 70 8.99 22.70 4.66
CA GLY A 70 8.08 22.96 5.77
C GLY A 70 6.85 22.05 5.81
N TRP A 71 6.89 20.87 5.19
CA TRP A 71 5.83 19.86 5.32
C TRP A 71 5.75 19.31 6.74
N LEU A 72 6.91 19.08 7.36
CA LEU A 72 7.07 18.63 8.75
C LEU A 72 8.32 19.27 9.35
N THR A 73 8.36 19.43 10.67
CA THR A 73 9.63 19.69 11.36
C THR A 73 10.53 18.44 11.35
N GLN A 74 11.82 18.58 11.66
CA GLN A 74 12.72 17.43 11.79
C GLN A 74 12.22 16.44 12.85
N GLU A 75 11.77 16.94 14.00
CA GLU A 75 11.24 16.12 15.10
C GLU A 75 9.98 15.37 14.67
N GLU A 76 9.07 16.04 13.94
CA GLU A 76 7.86 15.40 13.43
C GLU A 76 8.15 14.33 12.38
N TRP A 77 9.13 14.58 11.49
CA TRP A 77 9.59 13.59 10.54
C TRP A 77 10.18 12.36 11.23
N ASP A 78 11.06 12.56 12.21
CA ASP A 78 11.73 11.48 12.93
C ASP A 78 10.71 10.62 13.69
N GLU A 79 9.73 11.23 14.35
CA GLU A 79 8.66 10.52 15.06
C GLU A 79 7.73 9.76 14.10
N ALA A 80 7.21 10.43 13.05
CA ALA A 80 6.28 9.81 12.12
C ALA A 80 6.93 8.70 11.29
N SER A 81 8.18 8.89 10.87
CA SER A 81 8.95 7.86 10.14
C SER A 81 9.23 6.63 11.01
N ALA A 82 9.60 6.82 12.28
CA ALA A 82 9.78 5.73 13.24
C ALA A 82 8.46 4.97 13.48
N LYS A 83 7.35 5.69 13.66
CA LYS A 83 6.01 5.08 13.79
C LYS A 83 5.62 4.27 12.55
N ALA A 84 5.85 4.81 11.34
CA ALA A 84 5.56 4.12 10.09
C ALA A 84 6.34 2.80 9.96
N LEU A 85 7.64 2.81 10.28
CA LEU A 85 8.48 1.62 10.23
C LEU A 85 8.07 0.58 11.28
N ALA A 86 7.74 1.00 12.51
CA ALA A 86 7.28 0.10 13.56
C ALA A 86 5.92 -0.54 13.23
N LEU A 87 4.98 0.24 12.69
CA LEU A 87 3.69 -0.28 12.20
C LEU A 87 3.90 -1.27 11.05
N PHE A 88 4.86 -1.00 10.16
CA PHE A 88 5.16 -1.90 9.06
C PHE A 88 5.75 -3.22 9.54
N GLU A 89 6.71 -3.17 10.47
CA GLU A 89 7.29 -4.37 11.11
C GLU A 89 6.20 -5.20 11.79
N PHE A 90 5.34 -4.59 12.60
CA PHE A 90 4.21 -5.28 13.22
C PHE A 90 3.27 -5.91 12.17
N GLY A 91 2.97 -5.18 11.10
CA GLY A 91 2.15 -5.67 9.99
C GLY A 91 2.78 -6.87 9.28
N GLN A 92 4.10 -6.90 9.12
CA GLN A 92 4.83 -8.04 8.56
C GLN A 92 4.71 -9.27 9.44
N GLU A 93 4.91 -9.11 10.75
CA GLU A 93 4.80 -10.22 11.70
C GLU A 93 3.40 -10.83 11.66
N LYS A 94 2.36 -9.98 11.71
CA LYS A 94 0.97 -10.43 11.65
C LYS A 94 0.63 -11.06 10.31
N ALA A 95 1.04 -10.47 9.19
CA ALA A 95 0.81 -11.06 7.88
C ALA A 95 1.43 -12.46 7.78
N LEU A 96 2.67 -12.61 8.27
CA LEU A 96 3.42 -13.86 8.20
C LEU A 96 2.82 -14.97 9.07
N GLU A 97 2.34 -14.65 10.28
CA GLU A 97 1.60 -15.58 11.15
C GLU A 97 0.40 -16.21 10.41
N HIS A 98 -0.18 -15.48 9.46
CA HIS A 98 -1.35 -15.87 8.67
C HIS A 98 -1.01 -16.28 7.22
N GLY A 99 0.26 -16.61 6.94
CA GLY A 99 0.69 -17.15 5.64
C GLY A 99 0.77 -16.11 4.51
N MET A 100 0.91 -14.83 4.87
CA MET A 100 1.02 -13.72 3.93
C MET A 100 2.34 -12.96 4.09
N ILE A 101 2.69 -12.22 3.05
CA ILE A 101 3.78 -11.25 3.05
C ILE A 101 3.14 -9.89 2.85
N LEU A 102 3.28 -8.98 3.81
CA LEU A 102 3.06 -7.56 3.58
C LEU A 102 4.24 -7.08 2.72
N VAL A 103 4.00 -6.39 1.62
CA VAL A 103 5.07 -6.11 0.63
C VAL A 103 5.52 -4.66 0.73
N ASP A 104 4.52 -3.79 0.69
CA ASP A 104 4.59 -2.36 0.94
C ASP A 104 3.24 -1.87 1.46
N THR A 105 3.22 -0.70 2.10
CA THR A 105 2.01 -0.05 2.58
C THR A 105 2.18 1.47 2.61
N LYS A 106 1.07 2.20 2.52
CA LYS A 106 0.98 3.64 2.79
C LYS A 106 0.43 3.87 4.20
N TYR A 107 1.03 4.80 4.94
CA TYR A 107 0.46 5.39 6.15
C TYR A 107 0.19 6.88 5.97
N GLU A 108 -0.81 7.37 6.70
CA GLU A 108 -1.04 8.80 6.88
C GLU A 108 -1.05 9.12 8.37
N PHE A 109 -0.49 10.29 8.71
CA PHE A 109 -0.48 10.78 10.08
C PHE A 109 -1.09 12.18 10.13
N GLY A 110 -1.89 12.41 11.18
CA GLY A 110 -2.42 13.71 11.56
C GLY A 110 -1.77 14.22 12.84
N LYS A 111 -2.08 15.47 13.19
CA LYS A 111 -1.74 16.06 14.49
C LYS A 111 -3.04 16.43 15.21
N ASP A 112 -3.12 16.13 16.50
CA ASP A 112 -4.21 16.62 17.35
C ASP A 112 -3.94 18.06 17.83
N ASP A 113 -4.87 18.60 18.63
CA ASP A 113 -4.78 19.96 19.18
C ASP A 113 -3.60 20.15 20.16
N GLU A 114 -3.07 19.06 20.72
CA GLU A 114 -1.90 19.06 21.61
C GLU A 114 -0.58 18.90 20.84
N GLY A 115 -0.65 18.60 19.54
CA GLY A 115 0.49 18.39 18.66
C GLY A 115 0.98 16.94 18.60
N ASN A 116 0.25 15.98 19.19
CA ASN A 116 0.62 14.57 19.13
C ASN A 116 0.42 14.02 17.71
N ILE A 117 1.39 13.24 17.22
CA ILE A 117 1.27 12.57 15.93
C ILE A 117 0.40 11.32 16.06
N LEU A 118 -0.73 11.32 15.35
CA LEU A 118 -1.71 10.24 15.36
C LEU A 118 -1.73 9.54 14.01
N LEU A 119 -1.79 8.20 14.04
CA LEU A 119 -2.13 7.44 12.86
C LEU A 119 -3.58 7.77 12.47
N ILE A 120 -3.78 8.10 11.20
CA ILE A 120 -5.10 8.34 10.61
C ILE A 120 -5.28 7.43 9.40
N ASP A 121 -6.38 7.64 8.66
CA ASP A 121 -6.72 6.87 7.46
C ASP A 121 -6.84 5.35 7.76
N GLU A 122 -6.90 4.53 6.72
CA GLU A 122 -6.82 3.08 6.82
C GLU A 122 -5.37 2.56 6.91
N ILE A 123 -5.20 1.36 7.48
CA ILE A 123 -3.90 0.66 7.48
C ILE A 123 -4.06 -0.80 7.08
N HIS A 124 -3.06 -1.35 6.42
CA HIS A 124 -2.92 -2.79 6.17
C HIS A 124 -4.08 -3.43 5.40
N THR A 125 -4.82 -2.61 4.63
CA THR A 125 -5.93 -3.02 3.75
C THR A 125 -5.41 -3.33 2.34
N PRO A 126 -6.21 -3.99 1.45
CA PRO A 126 -5.83 -4.17 0.05
C PRO A 126 -5.68 -2.86 -0.75
N ASP A 127 -6.16 -1.74 -0.21
CA ASP A 127 -6.12 -0.41 -0.83
C ASP A 127 -4.79 0.27 -0.52
N SER A 128 -4.43 0.26 0.76
CA SER A 128 -3.22 0.88 1.28
C SER A 128 -1.98 0.02 1.12
N SER A 129 -2.14 -1.30 0.92
CA SER A 129 -1.06 -2.29 1.00
C SER A 129 -1.06 -3.31 -0.12
N ARG A 130 0.13 -3.83 -0.44
CA ARG A 130 0.29 -5.03 -1.26
C ARG A 130 0.53 -6.25 -0.39
N TYR A 131 -0.19 -7.33 -0.68
CA TYR A 131 -0.06 -8.61 0.00
C TYR A 131 0.23 -9.73 -0.99
N TRP A 132 1.21 -10.58 -0.65
CA TRP A 132 1.50 -11.81 -1.36
C TRP A 132 1.25 -13.05 -0.50
N ILE A 133 0.97 -14.19 -1.16
CA ILE A 133 0.88 -15.49 -0.51
C ILE A 133 2.29 -15.99 -0.20
N ALA A 134 2.63 -16.09 1.09
CA ALA A 134 3.98 -16.38 1.55
C ALA A 134 4.50 -17.72 1.01
N GLY A 135 3.66 -18.76 1.05
CA GLY A 135 4.03 -20.11 0.61
C GLY A 135 4.36 -20.23 -0.87
N SER A 136 4.04 -19.23 -1.70
CA SER A 136 4.30 -19.25 -3.15
C SER A 136 5.52 -18.41 -3.57
N TYR A 137 6.02 -17.54 -2.69
CA TYR A 137 6.94 -16.47 -3.06
C TYR A 137 8.29 -16.99 -3.57
N GLU A 138 8.95 -17.85 -2.80
CA GLU A 138 10.31 -18.32 -3.11
C GLU A 138 10.38 -19.10 -4.43
N GLU A 139 9.40 -19.98 -4.67
CA GLU A 139 9.30 -20.74 -5.93
C GLU A 139 9.15 -19.80 -7.12
N ARG A 140 8.13 -18.91 -7.06
CA ARG A 140 7.82 -17.96 -8.14
C ARG A 140 8.98 -17.01 -8.41
N PHE A 141 9.59 -16.45 -7.36
CA PHE A 141 10.75 -15.59 -7.48
C PHE A 141 11.95 -16.34 -8.10
N GLY A 142 12.16 -17.60 -7.72
CA GLY A 142 13.21 -18.46 -8.26
C GLY A 142 13.08 -18.73 -9.77
N VAL A 143 11.85 -18.78 -10.29
CA VAL A 143 11.58 -19.00 -11.73
C VAL A 143 11.19 -17.72 -12.48
N HIS A 144 11.39 -16.54 -11.89
CA HIS A 144 11.09 -15.23 -12.48
C HIS A 144 9.59 -14.99 -12.79
N GLU A 145 8.70 -15.58 -12.00
CA GLU A 145 7.27 -15.33 -12.06
C GLU A 145 6.83 -14.23 -11.07
N GLU A 146 5.69 -13.60 -11.37
CA GLU A 146 5.05 -12.68 -10.43
C GLU A 146 4.55 -13.43 -9.18
N PRO A 147 4.75 -12.87 -7.98
CA PRO A 147 4.17 -13.39 -6.75
C PRO A 147 2.65 -13.50 -6.85
N GLN A 148 2.10 -14.51 -6.20
CA GLN A 148 0.66 -14.62 -6.05
C GLN A 148 0.18 -13.50 -5.11
N ASN A 149 -0.54 -12.52 -5.66
CA ASN A 149 -1.02 -11.34 -4.95
C ASN A 149 -2.52 -11.39 -4.67
N ILE A 150 -2.93 -10.60 -3.66
CA ILE A 150 -4.34 -10.40 -3.27
C ILE A 150 -4.79 -8.96 -3.59
N ASP A 151 -3.86 -8.11 -4.01
CA ASP A 151 -4.11 -6.69 -4.24
C ASP A 151 -4.86 -6.40 -5.55
N LYS A 152 -5.06 -5.10 -5.81
CA LYS A 152 -5.81 -4.54 -6.94
C LYS A 152 -5.12 -4.67 -8.31
N GLU A 153 -3.97 -5.33 -8.43
CA GLU A 153 -3.21 -5.32 -9.68
C GLU A 153 -4.00 -5.92 -10.86
N PHE A 154 -4.79 -6.97 -10.63
CA PHE A 154 -5.64 -7.55 -11.68
C PHE A 154 -6.71 -6.57 -12.21
N LEU A 155 -7.27 -5.74 -11.33
CA LEU A 155 -8.22 -4.68 -11.68
C LEU A 155 -7.54 -3.60 -12.53
N ARG A 156 -6.34 -3.16 -12.11
CA ARG A 156 -5.55 -2.18 -12.87
C ARG A 156 -5.21 -2.70 -14.27
N LEU A 157 -4.74 -3.94 -14.35
CA LEU A 157 -4.42 -4.58 -15.63
C LEU A 157 -5.65 -4.73 -16.54
N TRP A 158 -6.83 -4.95 -15.98
CA TRP A 158 -8.06 -4.96 -16.77
C TRP A 158 -8.36 -3.58 -17.34
N PHE A 159 -8.35 -2.52 -16.52
CA PHE A 159 -8.60 -1.17 -17.02
C PHE A 159 -7.56 -0.73 -18.06
N THR A 160 -6.26 -0.91 -17.80
CA THR A 160 -5.21 -0.57 -18.78
C THR A 160 -5.36 -1.28 -20.14
N LYS A 161 -5.99 -2.46 -20.17
CA LYS A 161 -6.26 -3.19 -21.42
C LYS A 161 -7.53 -2.75 -22.14
N ASN A 162 -8.46 -2.09 -21.46
CA ASN A 162 -9.80 -1.79 -21.96
C ASN A 162 -10.09 -0.29 -22.08
N CYS A 163 -9.32 0.57 -21.41
CA CYS A 163 -9.42 2.03 -21.48
C CYS A 163 -8.13 2.70 -20.99
N ASP A 164 -8.03 4.00 -21.20
CA ASP A 164 -7.09 4.86 -20.50
C ASP A 164 -7.81 5.54 -19.32
N PRO A 165 -7.69 5.02 -18.08
CA PRO A 165 -8.42 5.55 -16.93
C PRO A 165 -8.05 7.00 -16.57
N TYR A 166 -6.98 7.54 -17.15
CA TYR A 166 -6.52 8.91 -16.88
C TYR A 166 -6.94 9.90 -17.98
N ASN A 167 -7.26 9.43 -19.18
CA ASN A 167 -7.53 10.29 -20.33
C ASN A 167 -8.91 10.08 -20.97
N ASP A 168 -9.53 8.93 -20.77
CA ASP A 168 -10.84 8.64 -21.36
C ASP A 168 -11.97 9.34 -20.57
N GLU A 169 -12.82 10.10 -21.27
CA GLU A 169 -13.97 10.79 -20.66
C GLU A 169 -15.01 9.80 -20.10
N VAL A 170 -15.10 8.60 -20.68
CA VAL A 170 -16.05 7.56 -20.28
C VAL A 170 -15.31 6.26 -20.08
N LEU A 171 -15.31 5.77 -18.85
CA LEU A 171 -14.72 4.48 -18.49
C LEU A 171 -15.75 3.36 -18.73
N PRO A 172 -15.32 2.18 -19.24
CA PRO A 172 -16.19 1.03 -19.34
C PRO A 172 -16.63 0.57 -17.95
N GLU A 173 -17.85 0.05 -17.84
CA GLU A 173 -18.29 -0.60 -16.61
C GLU A 173 -17.42 -1.84 -16.33
N ALA A 174 -16.99 -1.99 -15.08
CA ALA A 174 -16.26 -3.17 -14.66
C ALA A 174 -17.16 -4.42 -14.79
N PRO A 175 -16.69 -5.50 -15.45
CA PRO A 175 -17.43 -6.74 -15.55
C PRO A 175 -17.80 -7.30 -14.17
N THR A 176 -18.97 -7.91 -14.06
CA THR A 176 -19.48 -8.45 -12.79
C THR A 176 -18.53 -9.45 -12.15
N ASP A 177 -17.88 -10.30 -12.95
CA ASP A 177 -16.87 -11.25 -12.51
C ASP A 177 -15.64 -10.56 -11.92
N LEU A 178 -15.22 -9.42 -12.49
CA LEU A 178 -14.13 -8.61 -11.95
C LEU A 178 -14.49 -7.99 -10.59
N ILE A 179 -15.74 -7.52 -10.44
CA ILE A 179 -16.26 -6.96 -9.18
C ILE A 179 -16.36 -8.05 -8.10
N VAL A 180 -16.83 -9.24 -8.47
CA VAL A 180 -16.95 -10.39 -7.55
C VAL A 180 -15.57 -10.87 -7.11
N GLU A 181 -14.62 -10.99 -8.04
CA GLU A 181 -13.23 -11.35 -7.74
C GLU A 181 -12.58 -10.34 -6.80
N LEU A 182 -12.77 -9.03 -7.05
CA LEU A 182 -12.29 -7.99 -6.15
C LEU A 182 -12.88 -8.19 -4.75
N SER A 183 -14.20 -8.34 -4.65
CA SER A 183 -14.87 -8.53 -3.36
C SER A 183 -14.35 -9.76 -2.62
N ASN A 184 -14.16 -10.88 -3.32
CA ASN A 184 -13.63 -12.11 -2.75
C ASN A 184 -12.19 -11.95 -2.22
N ARG A 185 -11.34 -11.16 -2.89
CA ARG A 185 -9.97 -10.89 -2.41
C ARG A 185 -9.94 -10.09 -1.12
N TYR A 186 -10.83 -9.11 -0.95
CA TYR A 186 -10.94 -8.36 0.31
C TYR A 186 -11.42 -9.25 1.45
N ILE A 187 -12.45 -10.06 1.17
CA ILE A 187 -12.97 -11.04 2.13
C ILE A 187 -11.86 -12.01 2.52
N TYR A 188 -11.16 -12.59 1.55
CA TYR A 188 -10.06 -13.51 1.78
C TYR A 188 -8.95 -12.88 2.62
N LEU A 189 -8.54 -11.63 2.33
CA LEU A 189 -7.53 -10.95 3.14
C LEU A 189 -8.02 -10.74 4.58
N TYR A 190 -9.23 -10.20 4.75
CA TYR A 190 -9.84 -9.98 6.05
C TYR A 190 -9.89 -11.29 6.85
N GLU A 191 -10.49 -12.34 6.30
CA GLU A 191 -10.67 -13.61 6.99
C GLU A 191 -9.33 -14.27 7.31
N THR A 192 -8.34 -14.13 6.44
CA THR A 192 -7.02 -14.73 6.66
C THR A 192 -6.26 -13.99 7.75
N ILE A 193 -6.19 -12.66 7.70
CA ILE A 193 -5.40 -11.85 8.66
C ILE A 193 -6.06 -11.80 10.04
N THR A 194 -7.39 -11.72 10.11
CA THR A 194 -8.09 -11.64 11.41
C THR A 194 -8.40 -13.01 11.99
N GLY A 195 -8.48 -14.05 11.15
CA GLY A 195 -9.00 -15.36 11.52
C GLY A 195 -10.52 -15.39 11.74
N GLU A 196 -11.22 -14.28 11.48
CA GLU A 196 -12.66 -14.17 11.59
C GLU A 196 -13.35 -14.51 10.27
N LYS A 197 -14.65 -14.81 10.31
CA LYS A 197 -15.43 -14.95 9.08
C LYS A 197 -16.03 -13.62 8.69
N PHE A 198 -16.02 -13.30 7.40
CA PHE A 198 -16.66 -12.10 6.90
C PHE A 198 -18.17 -12.26 6.95
N GLU A 199 -18.83 -11.44 7.76
CA GLU A 199 -20.27 -11.38 7.81
C GLU A 199 -20.83 -10.43 6.75
N PHE A 200 -21.57 -10.98 5.80
CA PHE A 200 -22.26 -10.17 4.82
C PHE A 200 -23.32 -9.31 5.50
N PRO A 201 -23.38 -8.01 5.17
CA PRO A 201 -24.42 -7.14 5.70
C PRO A 201 -25.80 -7.55 5.19
N GLU A 202 -26.83 -7.24 5.99
CA GLU A 202 -28.22 -7.34 5.55
C GLU A 202 -28.45 -6.50 4.27
N ALA A 203 -29.15 -7.10 3.31
CA ALA A 203 -29.50 -6.43 2.08
C ALA A 203 -30.28 -5.13 2.35
N GLY A 204 -29.92 -4.06 1.65
CA GLY A 204 -30.57 -2.75 1.77
C GLY A 204 -30.01 -1.83 2.86
N LYS A 205 -29.06 -2.26 3.69
CA LYS A 205 -28.34 -1.36 4.60
C LYS A 205 -27.35 -0.49 3.82
N ALA A 206 -27.45 0.84 3.99
CA ALA A 206 -26.51 1.78 3.40
C ALA A 206 -25.09 1.59 3.97
N VAL A 207 -24.08 1.61 3.10
CA VAL A 207 -22.66 1.44 3.47
C VAL A 207 -22.25 2.45 4.54
N HIS A 208 -22.61 3.72 4.37
CA HIS A 208 -22.26 4.77 5.32
C HIS A 208 -22.81 4.51 6.73
N GLY A 209 -24.07 4.06 6.85
CA GLY A 209 -24.67 3.75 8.15
C GLY A 209 -23.97 2.59 8.86
N ARG A 210 -23.46 1.61 8.10
CA ARG A 210 -22.68 0.49 8.65
C ARG A 210 -21.33 0.96 9.18
N LEU A 211 -20.61 1.78 8.41
CA LEU A 211 -19.33 2.35 8.83
C LEU A 211 -19.48 3.13 10.14
N VAL A 212 -20.45 4.04 10.22
CA VAL A 212 -20.72 4.83 11.44
C VAL A 212 -21.05 3.92 12.63
N THR A 213 -21.88 2.89 12.43
CA THR A 213 -22.26 1.96 13.51
C THR A 213 -21.05 1.17 14.04
N ASN A 214 -20.20 0.67 13.14
CA ASN A 214 -19.05 -0.16 13.50
C ASN A 214 -17.90 0.65 14.13
N LEU A 215 -17.77 1.94 13.78
CA LEU A 215 -16.73 2.80 14.34
C LEU A 215 -17.14 3.43 15.69
N LYS A 216 -18.44 3.58 15.97
CA LYS A 216 -18.96 4.21 17.20
C LYS A 216 -18.39 3.68 18.54
N PRO A 217 -17.99 2.40 18.70
CA PRO A 217 -17.34 1.95 19.94
C PRO A 217 -15.87 2.38 20.07
N ILE A 218 -15.26 2.82 18.97
CA ILE A 218 -13.83 3.12 18.84
C ILE A 218 -13.58 4.64 18.88
N ILE A 219 -14.52 5.43 18.36
CA ILE A 219 -14.52 6.91 18.36
C ILE A 219 -15.55 7.48 19.34
#